data_AF-E8QWD6-F1
#
_entry.id   AF-E8QWD6-F1
#
_cell.length_a   1.000
_cell.length_b   1.000
_cell.length_c   1.000
_cell.angle_alpha   90.00
_cell.angle_beta   90.00
_cell.angle_gamma   90.00
#
_symmetry.space_group_name_H-M   'P 1'
#
loop_
_entity.id
_entity.type
_entity.pdbx_description
1 polymer ?
#
loop_
_entity_poly.entity_id
_entity_poly.type
_entity_poly.pdbx_seq_one_letter_code
_entity_poly.pdbx_strand_id
1 'polypeptide(L)'
;MADSSRQLKLKVILAIAGLIVLLAATWVWTAPARRTMRVFTLLLNAANREAVEEVRQLCSERWLATHSLEVAPEGGLKNFPRNIHKNFQVWSEGDVVLVRPTNRGRLEPVYRFVHERGDWKFDGLAGLMTADGQLVSPDSTDDHDLGHPSASGSN
;
A
#
# COMPACT_ATOMS: atom_id res chain seq x y z
N MET A 1 50.42 -29.02 7.73
CA MET A 1 50.11 -27.64 7.28
C MET A 1 49.01 -27.54 6.21
N ALA A 2 48.87 -28.49 5.27
CA ALA A 2 47.85 -28.42 4.21
C ALA A 2 46.38 -28.50 4.66
N ASP A 3 46.11 -29.12 5.81
CA ASP A 3 44.74 -29.38 6.30
C ASP A 3 44.06 -28.13 6.88
N SER A 4 44.82 -27.28 7.58
CA SER A 4 44.32 -26.01 8.14
C SER A 4 43.87 -25.03 7.06
N SER A 5 44.54 -25.00 5.90
CA SER A 5 44.15 -24.17 4.76
C SER A 5 42.84 -24.64 4.12
N ARG A 6 42.58 -25.95 4.06
CA ARG A 6 41.31 -26.50 3.56
C ARG A 6 40.15 -26.19 4.50
N GLN A 7 40.36 -26.35 5.80
CA GLN A 7 39.38 -26.00 6.83
C GLN A 7 39.02 -24.51 6.80
N LEU A 8 40.02 -23.63 6.63
CA LEU A 8 39.78 -22.19 6.52
C LEU A 8 38.98 -21.84 5.24
N LYS A 9 39.35 -22.40 4.09
CA LYS A 9 38.62 -22.20 2.82
C LYS A 9 37.17 -22.67 2.94
N LEU A 10 36.93 -23.82 3.55
CA LEU A 10 35.58 -24.36 3.76
C LEU A 10 34.75 -23.43 4.64
N LYS A 11 35.30 -22.93 5.75
CA LYS A 11 34.62 -21.96 6.64
C LYS A 11 34.28 -20.66 5.92
N VAL A 12 35.20 -20.14 5.10
CA VAL A 12 34.95 -18.93 4.31
C VAL A 12 33.83 -19.16 3.29
N ILE A 13 33.85 -20.29 2.57
CA ILE A 13 32.79 -20.64 1.60
C ILE A 13 31.43 -20.74 2.31
N LEU A 14 31.37 -21.40 3.46
CA LEU A 14 30.14 -21.52 4.25
C LEU A 14 29.64 -20.16 4.75
N ALA A 15 30.53 -19.28 5.21
CA ALA A 15 30.17 -17.94 5.64
C ALA A 15 29.60 -17.10 4.48
N ILE A 16 30.22 -17.16 3.30
CA ILE A 16 29.74 -16.46 2.10
C ILE A 16 28.38 -17.03 1.66
N ALA A 17 28.24 -18.35 1.61
CA ALA A 17 26.97 -19.00 1.25
C ALA A 17 25.84 -18.59 2.23
N GLY A 18 26.13 -18.59 3.54
CA GLY A 18 25.18 -18.12 4.56
C GLY A 18 24.76 -16.66 4.36
N LEU A 19 25.72 -15.78 4.03
CA LEU A 19 25.43 -14.38 3.73
C LEU A 19 24.55 -14.24 2.49
N ILE A 20 24.83 -14.99 1.42
CA ILE A 20 24.02 -14.98 0.19
C ILE A 20 22.59 -15.42 0.47
N VAL A 21 22.41 -16.49 1.26
CA VAL A 21 21.08 -16.98 1.65
C VAL A 21 20.33 -15.92 2.45
N LEU A 22 21.00 -15.25 3.40
CA LEU A 22 20.38 -14.19 4.19
C LEU A 22 19.95 -12.99 3.32
N LEU A 23 20.79 -12.58 2.37
CA LEU A 23 20.47 -11.51 1.43
C LEU A 23 19.31 -11.90 0.50
N ALA A 24 19.28 -13.14 0.02
CA ALA A 24 18.17 -13.64 -0.79
C ALA A 24 16.85 -13.68 0.00
N ALA A 25 16.89 -14.13 1.25
CA ALA A 25 15.71 -14.17 2.11
C ALA A 25 15.16 -12.76 2.38
N THR A 26 16.03 -11.81 2.74
CA THR A 26 15.61 -10.41 2.93
C THR A 26 15.04 -9.80 1.66
N TRP A 27 15.60 -10.12 0.50
CA TRP A 27 15.07 -9.68 -0.79
C TRP A 27 13.65 -10.21 -1.05
N VAL A 28 13.41 -11.51 -0.83
CA VAL A 28 12.10 -12.15 -1.04
C VAL A 28 11.05 -11.55 -0.11
N TRP A 29 11.36 -11.37 1.17
CA TRP A 29 10.43 -10.81 2.15
C TRP A 29 10.04 -9.35 1.88
N THR A 30 10.96 -8.58 1.31
CA THR A 30 10.72 -7.15 1.00
C THR A 30 10.21 -6.92 -0.42
N ALA A 31 10.18 -7.95 -1.27
CA ALA A 31 9.72 -7.83 -2.66
C ALA A 31 8.25 -7.42 -2.79
N PRO A 32 7.28 -7.96 -2.02
CA PRO A 32 5.89 -7.52 -2.07
C PRO A 32 5.72 -6.03 -1.80
N ALA A 33 6.37 -5.53 -0.74
CA ALA A 33 6.33 -4.11 -0.37
C ALA A 33 6.92 -3.22 -1.48
N ARG A 34 8.09 -3.58 -2.03
CA ARG A 34 8.72 -2.82 -3.13
C ARG A 34 7.85 -2.78 -4.38
N ARG A 35 7.29 -3.93 -4.80
CA ARG A 35 6.45 -4.01 -6.01
C ARG A 35 5.15 -3.23 -5.82
N THR A 36 4.53 -3.36 -4.66
CA THR A 36 3.32 -2.62 -4.32
C THR A 36 3.56 -1.11 -4.33
N MET A 37 4.66 -0.65 -3.74
CA MET A 37 4.99 0.77 -3.75
C MET A 37 5.22 1.30 -5.16
N ARG A 38 5.81 0.51 -6.06
CA ARG A 38 5.91 0.86 -7.48
C ARG A 38 4.54 1.01 -8.14
N VAL A 39 3.62 0.08 -7.88
CA VAL A 39 2.24 0.17 -8.42
C VAL A 39 1.55 1.41 -7.88
N PHE A 40 1.70 1.69 -6.59
CA PHE A 40 1.14 2.89 -5.98
C PHE A 40 1.68 4.17 -6.61
N THR A 41 3.00 4.31 -6.80
CA THR A 41 3.55 5.51 -7.43
C THR A 41 3.13 5.66 -8.90
N LEU A 42 3.06 4.55 -9.64
CA LEU A 42 2.54 4.55 -11.01
C LEU A 42 1.07 4.98 -11.06
N LEU A 43 0.26 4.47 -10.13
CA LEU A 43 -1.16 4.81 -10.00
C LEU A 43 -1.34 6.30 -9.76
N LEU A 44 -0.59 6.88 -8.82
CA LEU A 44 -0.68 8.31 -8.53
C LEU A 44 -0.25 9.18 -9.70
N ASN A 45 0.83 8.79 -10.39
CA ASN A 45 1.29 9.52 -11.56
C ASN A 45 0.26 9.45 -12.68
N ALA A 46 -0.28 8.26 -12.98
CA ALA A 46 -1.31 8.07 -14.00
C ALA A 46 -2.61 8.82 -13.63
N ALA A 47 -3.04 8.78 -12.37
CA ALA A 47 -4.22 9.49 -11.89
C ALA A 47 -4.05 11.02 -11.99
N ASN A 48 -2.87 11.55 -11.65
CA ASN A 48 -2.56 12.97 -11.76
C ASN A 48 -2.45 13.44 -13.22
N ARG A 49 -2.10 12.55 -14.15
CA ARG A 49 -2.12 12.80 -15.61
C ARG A 49 -3.48 12.51 -16.26
N GLU A 50 -4.48 12.12 -15.47
CA GLU A 50 -5.82 11.73 -15.97
C GLU A 50 -5.77 10.59 -17.01
N ALA A 51 -4.74 9.74 -16.93
CA ALA A 51 -4.53 8.62 -17.83
C ALA A 51 -5.40 7.43 -17.42
N VAL A 52 -6.71 7.52 -17.68
CA VAL A 52 -7.74 6.56 -17.26
C VAL A 52 -7.38 5.12 -17.57
N GLU A 53 -6.86 4.84 -18.77
CA GLU A 53 -6.56 3.46 -19.18
C GLU A 53 -5.32 2.89 -18.49
N GLU A 54 -4.30 3.74 -18.21
CA GLU A 54 -3.15 3.34 -17.40
C GLU A 54 -3.61 3.01 -15.96
N VAL A 55 -4.51 3.82 -15.39
CA VAL A 55 -5.07 3.58 -14.05
C VAL A 55 -5.90 2.30 -14.02
N ARG A 56 -6.73 2.06 -15.03
CA ARG A 56 -7.52 0.84 -15.16
C ARG A 56 -6.66 -0.41 -15.06
N GLN A 57 -5.51 -0.44 -15.74
CA GLN A 57 -4.59 -1.58 -15.71
C GLN A 57 -3.94 -1.79 -14.34
N LEU A 58 -3.91 -0.77 -13.48
CA LEU A 58 -3.31 -0.84 -12.15
C LEU A 58 -4.32 -1.19 -11.06
N CYS A 59 -5.62 -1.16 -11.35
CA CYS A 59 -6.69 -1.50 -10.41
C CYS A 59 -7.07 -3.00 -10.49
N SER A 60 -7.59 -3.54 -9.39
CA SER A 60 -8.13 -4.90 -9.32
C SER A 60 -9.47 -4.99 -10.04
N GLU A 61 -9.84 -6.17 -10.52
CA GLU A 61 -11.15 -6.38 -11.13
C GLU A 61 -12.29 -6.12 -10.15
N ARG A 62 -12.09 -6.50 -8.88
CA ARG A 62 -13.06 -6.27 -7.80
C ARG A 62 -13.35 -4.79 -7.62
N TRP A 63 -12.31 -3.95 -7.61
CA TRP A 63 -12.47 -2.51 -7.47
C TRP A 63 -13.13 -1.89 -8.71
N LEU A 64 -12.70 -2.30 -9.91
CA LEU A 64 -13.30 -1.82 -11.17
C LEU A 64 -14.76 -2.24 -11.36
N ALA A 65 -15.18 -3.35 -10.76
CA ALA A 65 -16.58 -3.78 -10.79
C ALA A 65 -17.52 -2.86 -9.99
N THR A 66 -16.98 -2.09 -9.03
CA THR A 66 -17.75 -1.26 -8.11
C THR A 66 -17.52 0.24 -8.28
N HIS A 67 -16.44 0.64 -8.99
CA HIS A 67 -16.05 2.03 -9.15
C HIS A 67 -15.84 2.37 -10.63
N SER A 68 -16.45 3.47 -11.08
CA SER A 68 -16.15 4.06 -12.38
C SER A 68 -14.88 4.93 -12.31
N LEU A 69 -14.04 4.81 -13.34
CA LEU A 69 -12.89 5.69 -13.53
C LEU A 69 -13.32 6.90 -14.33
N GLU A 70 -13.41 8.04 -13.65
CA GLU A 70 -13.84 9.31 -14.23
C GLU A 70 -12.86 10.43 -13.85
N VAL A 71 -12.65 11.36 -14.78
CA VAL A 71 -11.91 12.59 -14.51
C VAL A 71 -12.79 13.48 -13.64
N ALA A 72 -12.22 13.99 -12.56
CA ALA A 72 -12.91 14.91 -11.67
C ALA A 72 -13.02 16.31 -12.31
N PRO A 73 -14.13 17.04 -12.12
CA PRO A 73 -14.31 18.39 -12.65
C PRO A 73 -13.18 19.36 -12.31
N GLU A 74 -12.57 19.16 -11.14
CA GLU A 74 -11.47 19.94 -10.60
C GLU A 74 -10.08 19.35 -10.91
N GLY A 75 -9.97 18.49 -11.92
CA GLY A 75 -8.75 17.84 -12.43
C GLY A 75 -8.34 16.58 -11.66
N GLY A 76 -7.59 15.67 -12.27
CA GLY A 76 -7.23 14.35 -11.71
C GLY A 76 -8.38 13.34 -11.77
N LEU A 77 -8.20 12.15 -11.19
CA LEU A 77 -9.23 11.10 -11.18
C LEU A 77 -10.06 11.08 -9.89
N LYS A 78 -11.37 10.85 -10.04
CA LYS A 78 -12.32 10.66 -8.93
C LYS A 78 -11.94 9.45 -8.08
N ASN A 79 -12.13 9.53 -6.77
CA ASN A 79 -11.80 8.50 -5.78
C ASN A 79 -10.30 8.20 -5.59
N PHE A 80 -9.40 8.95 -6.24
CA PHE A 80 -7.96 8.83 -6.02
C PHE A 80 -7.40 9.99 -5.20
N PRO A 81 -6.44 9.71 -4.30
CA PRO A 81 -5.73 10.76 -3.59
C PRO A 81 -4.88 11.59 -4.55
N ARG A 82 -5.06 12.92 -4.52
CA ARG A 82 -4.35 13.88 -5.38
C ARG A 82 -2.93 14.16 -4.90
N ASN A 83 -2.74 14.18 -3.58
CA ASN A 83 -1.48 14.49 -2.93
C ASN A 83 -1.18 13.44 -1.86
N ILE A 84 -0.02 12.81 -1.98
CA ILE A 84 0.48 11.86 -1.00
C ILE A 84 1.86 12.31 -0.56
N HIS A 85 2.04 12.33 0.76
CA HIS A 85 3.32 12.62 1.35
C HIS A 85 4.36 11.57 0.95
N LYS A 86 5.63 11.97 0.85
CA LYS A 86 6.74 11.09 0.46
C LYS A 86 7.02 9.95 1.45
N ASN A 87 6.39 10.00 2.61
CA ASN A 87 6.59 9.06 3.69
C ASN A 87 5.39 8.12 3.72
N PHE A 88 5.66 6.82 3.83
CA PHE A 88 4.65 5.77 3.78
C PHE A 88 5.06 4.61 4.70
N GLN A 89 4.07 3.94 5.26
CA GLN A 89 4.21 2.66 5.93
C GLN A 89 3.62 1.57 5.03
N VAL A 90 4.32 0.44 4.93
CA VAL A 90 3.89 -0.69 4.12
C VAL A 90 4.09 -1.96 4.94
N TRP A 91 3.06 -2.79 5.00
CA TRP A 91 3.12 -4.10 5.64
C TRP A 91 2.25 -5.10 4.89
N SER A 92 2.47 -6.37 5.17
CA SER A 92 1.69 -7.46 4.59
C SER A 92 0.77 -8.06 5.65
N GLU A 93 -0.46 -8.36 5.26
CA GLU A 93 -1.47 -9.00 6.09
C GLU A 93 -2.07 -10.15 5.29
N GLY A 94 -1.63 -11.38 5.56
CA GLY A 94 -1.91 -12.52 4.68
C GLY A 94 -1.41 -12.27 3.25
N ASP A 95 -2.30 -12.42 2.27
CA ASP A 95 -2.00 -12.25 0.84
C ASP A 95 -2.18 -10.80 0.33
N VAL A 96 -2.51 -9.86 1.22
CA VAL A 96 -2.64 -8.44 0.85
C VAL A 96 -1.47 -7.62 1.36
N VAL A 97 -1.14 -6.55 0.62
CA VAL A 97 -0.20 -5.52 1.08
C VAL A 97 -0.97 -4.25 1.35
N LEU A 98 -0.76 -3.68 2.53
CA LEU A 98 -1.39 -2.46 2.98
C LEU A 98 -0.38 -1.31 2.86
N VAL A 99 -0.83 -0.19 2.29
CA VAL A 99 -0.02 1.01 2.11
C VAL A 99 -0.72 2.18 2.80
N ARG A 100 -0.05 2.77 3.77
CA ARG A 100 -0.48 3.96 4.48
C ARG A 100 0.44 5.13 4.14
N PRO A 101 -0.02 6.13 3.40
CA PRO A 101 0.66 7.42 3.32
C PRO A 101 0.68 8.06 4.69
N THR A 102 1.85 8.46 5.20
CA THR A 102 1.91 9.18 6.47
C THR A 102 1.60 10.66 6.23
N ASN A 103 0.33 11.04 6.37
CA ASN A 103 -0.10 12.43 6.34
C ASN A 103 -0.19 12.97 7.78
N ARG A 104 -0.06 14.28 7.99
CA ARG A 104 -0.28 14.90 9.32
C ARG A 104 -1.78 15.11 9.60
N GLY A 105 -2.56 14.04 9.56
CA GLY A 105 -4.00 14.04 9.81
C GLY A 105 -4.40 13.07 10.92
N ARG A 106 -5.56 13.28 11.56
CA ARG A 106 -6.06 12.43 12.66
C ARG A 106 -6.56 11.06 12.19
N LEU A 107 -6.91 10.96 10.90
CA LEU A 107 -7.35 9.75 10.23
C LEU A 107 -6.54 9.63 8.93
N GLU A 108 -5.78 8.55 8.80
CA GLU A 108 -4.92 8.34 7.63
C GLU A 108 -5.44 7.16 6.80
N PRO A 109 -5.64 7.33 5.48
CA PRO A 109 -6.15 6.26 4.65
C PRO A 109 -5.11 5.15 4.52
N VAL A 110 -5.59 3.91 4.60
CA VAL A 110 -4.81 2.71 4.32
C VAL A 110 -5.39 2.08 3.06
N TYR A 111 -4.55 1.94 2.04
CA TYR A 111 -4.92 1.35 0.77
C TYR A 111 -4.55 -0.11 0.71
N ARG A 112 -5.43 -0.91 0.11
CA ARG A 112 -5.25 -2.34 -0.11
C ARG A 112 -4.65 -2.60 -1.48
N PHE A 113 -3.68 -3.51 -1.52
CA PHE A 113 -3.16 -4.08 -2.75
C PHE A 113 -3.24 -5.59 -2.70
N VAL A 114 -3.66 -6.17 -3.81
CA VAL A 114 -3.83 -7.60 -3.99
C VAL A 114 -2.97 -8.09 -5.14
N HIS A 115 -2.55 -9.34 -5.08
CA HIS A 115 -1.85 -9.97 -6.18
C HIS A 115 -2.86 -10.62 -7.13
N GLU A 116 -2.99 -10.08 -8.33
CA GLU A 116 -3.96 -10.50 -9.34
C GLU A 116 -3.26 -10.69 -10.69
N ARG A 117 -3.45 -11.86 -11.32
CA ARG A 117 -2.90 -12.19 -12.64
C ARG A 117 -1.37 -11.99 -12.79
N GLY A 118 -0.63 -12.22 -11.70
CA GLY A 118 0.84 -12.12 -11.71
C GLY A 118 1.39 -10.74 -11.36
N ASP A 119 0.53 -9.76 -11.13
CA ASP A 119 0.91 -8.40 -10.75
C ASP A 119 0.20 -7.92 -9.48
N TRP A 120 0.78 -6.93 -8.82
CA TRP A 120 0.10 -6.22 -7.74
C TRP A 120 -0.89 -5.20 -8.31
N LYS A 121 -2.11 -5.18 -7.77
CA LYS A 121 -3.19 -4.29 -8.19
C LYS A 121 -3.71 -3.51 -6.99
N PHE A 122 -4.09 -2.26 -7.25
CA PHE A 122 -4.81 -1.42 -6.29
C PHE A 122 -6.23 -1.92 -6.12
N ASP A 123 -6.64 -2.16 -4.88
CA ASP A 123 -7.91 -2.78 -4.53
C ASP A 123 -8.76 -1.91 -3.61
N GLY A 124 -8.49 -0.60 -3.62
CA GLY A 124 -9.27 0.41 -2.91
C GLY A 124 -8.77 0.73 -1.50
N LEU A 125 -9.65 1.39 -0.75
CA LEU A 125 -9.43 1.73 0.66
C LEU A 125 -9.64 0.47 1.51
N ALA A 126 -8.62 0.09 2.29
CA ALA A 126 -8.72 -0.94 3.32
C ALA A 126 -9.41 -0.40 4.58
N GLY A 127 -9.21 0.88 4.88
CA GLY A 127 -9.76 1.55 6.05
C GLY A 127 -9.03 2.84 6.39
N LEU A 128 -9.37 3.38 7.55
CA LEU A 128 -8.73 4.55 8.13
C LEU A 128 -7.93 4.12 9.36
N MET A 129 -6.67 4.50 9.41
CA MET A 129 -5.83 4.33 10.59
C MET A 129 -6.11 5.45 11.57
N THR A 130 -6.50 5.10 12.80
CA THR A 130 -6.69 6.04 13.91
C THR A 130 -5.35 6.49 14.49
N ALA A 131 -5.38 7.55 15.30
CA ALA A 131 -4.20 8.02 16.04
C ALA A 131 -3.61 6.93 16.98
N ASP A 132 -4.45 6.03 17.46
CA ASP A 132 -4.06 4.91 18.34
C ASP A 132 -3.51 3.70 17.56
N GLY A 133 -3.38 3.81 16.24
CA GLY A 133 -2.81 2.76 15.38
C GLY A 133 -3.78 1.61 15.08
N GLN A 134 -5.08 1.82 15.24
CA GLN A 134 -6.11 0.85 14.86
C GLN A 134 -6.61 1.12 13.44
N LEU A 135 -6.70 0.07 12.63
CA LEU A 135 -7.31 0.14 11.30
C LEU A 135 -8.82 -0.07 11.43
N VAL A 136 -9.60 0.97 11.13
CA VAL A 136 -11.06 0.94 11.14
C VAL A 136 -11.55 0.76 9.71
N SER A 137 -12.40 -0.24 9.49
CA SER A 137 -13.00 -0.51 8.18
C SER A 137 -13.87 0.67 7.74
N PRO A 138 -13.88 1.05 6.46
CA PRO A 138 -14.76 2.13 6.01
C PRO A 138 -16.24 1.73 6.10
N ASP A 139 -16.54 0.42 6.13
CA ASP A 139 -17.90 -0.11 6.29
C ASP A 139 -18.34 -0.22 7.76
N SER A 140 -17.43 -0.01 8.73
CA SER A 140 -17.76 -0.07 10.16
C SER A 140 -18.14 1.28 10.77
N THR A 141 -18.36 2.31 9.95
CA THR A 141 -19.14 3.49 10.38
C THR A 141 -20.62 3.13 10.42
N ASP A 142 -20.99 2.26 11.36
CA ASP A 142 -22.31 2.33 11.99
C ASP A 142 -22.35 3.67 12.76
N ASP A 143 -23.25 4.56 12.35
CA ASP A 143 -24.01 5.53 13.16
C ASP A 143 -23.42 6.00 14.51
N HIS A 144 -22.14 6.40 14.55
CA HIS A 144 -21.60 7.18 15.66
C HIS A 144 -21.29 8.60 15.21
N ASP A 145 -22.35 9.40 15.21
CA ASP A 145 -22.37 10.70 15.87
C ASP A 145 -21.18 11.61 15.53
N LEU A 146 -21.01 11.91 14.25
CA LEU A 146 -20.34 13.14 13.84
C LEU A 146 -21.34 14.28 14.06
N GLY A 147 -21.34 14.77 15.30
CA GLY A 147 -22.22 15.80 15.83
C GLY A 147 -22.72 16.79 14.77
N HIS A 148 -23.97 16.58 14.37
CA HIS A 148 -24.78 17.66 13.84
C HIS A 148 -24.85 18.72 14.95
N PRO A 149 -24.43 19.98 14.71
CA PRO A 149 -24.90 21.07 15.56
C PRO A 149 -26.42 21.07 15.43
N SER A 150 -27.09 20.72 16.53
CA SER A 150 -28.52 20.84 16.67
C SER A 150 -28.94 22.24 16.22
N ALA A 151 -29.73 22.30 15.15
CA ALA A 151 -30.55 23.46 14.89
C ALA A 151 -31.62 23.52 15.99
N SER A 152 -31.23 24.02 17.16
CA SER A 152 -32.16 24.43 18.19
C SER A 152 -32.66 25.82 17.80
N GLY A 153 -33.92 25.88 17.37
CA GLY A 153 -34.64 27.14 17.27
C GLY A 153 -34.93 27.75 18.64
N SER A 154 -34.95 29.08 18.67
CA SER A 154 -35.65 30.02 19.56
C SER A 154 -34.90 31.36 19.38
N ASN A 155 -35.48 32.51 19.04
CA ASN A 155 -36.83 33.04 19.14
C ASN A 155 -36.97 34.16 18.09
#